data_AF-A0A7S1SGC1-F1
#
_entry.id   AF-A0A7S1SGC1-F1
#
_cell.length_a   1.000
_cell.length_b   1.000
_cell.length_c   1.000
_cell.angle_alpha   90.00
_cell.angle_beta   90.00
_cell.angle_gamma   90.00
#
_symmetry.space_group_name_H-M   'P 1'
#
loop_
_entity.id
_entity.type
_entity.pdbx_description
1 polymer ?
#
loop_
_entity_poly.entity_id
_entity_poly.type
_entity_poly.pdbx_seq_one_letter_code
_entity_poly.pdbx_strand_id
1 'polypeptide(L)'
;AAAAASEGVPCSQCGQAAAKYRCPGCDVRTCSLGCVKGHKTDTGCTGKRDRTAYVPLKEFDDRALGSDYVFLEEAMRLKDNAKRSRPPTPREELPHHLSTMVHQARRRGVELLLQSPGMVRRRGNTSRYDWKKRQMLWRVEWVFQ
;
A
#
# COMPACT_ATOMS: atom_id res chain seq x y z
N ALA A 1 -57.72 -13.20 19.09
CA ALA A 1 -56.45 -13.73 19.60
C ALA A 1 -55.40 -12.64 19.44
N ALA A 2 -54.84 -12.15 20.55
CA ALA A 2 -53.94 -11.01 20.57
C ALA A 2 -52.65 -11.30 19.81
N ALA A 3 -52.25 -10.37 18.93
CA ALA A 3 -50.95 -10.38 18.29
C ALA A 3 -49.88 -10.18 19.37
N ALA A 4 -49.05 -11.19 19.60
CA ALA A 4 -47.89 -11.09 20.48
C ALA A 4 -46.91 -10.09 19.83
N ALA A 5 -46.86 -8.88 20.37
CA ALA A 5 -45.81 -7.92 20.04
C ALA A 5 -44.47 -8.57 20.42
N SER A 6 -43.63 -8.83 19.43
CA SER A 6 -42.25 -9.24 19.66
C SER A 6 -41.56 -8.11 20.44
N GLU A 7 -41.33 -8.30 21.73
CA GLU A 7 -40.50 -7.42 22.53
C GLU A 7 -39.07 -7.47 21.98
N GLY A 8 -38.76 -6.55 21.07
CA GLY A 8 -37.42 -6.44 20.50
C GLY A 8 -36.40 -6.10 21.59
N VAL A 9 -35.22 -6.72 21.54
CA VAL A 9 -34.15 -6.48 22.51
C VAL A 9 -33.88 -4.97 22.63
N PRO A 10 -33.90 -4.39 23.84
CA PRO A 10 -33.72 -2.95 24.02
C PRO A 10 -32.31 -2.51 23.60
N CYS A 11 -32.19 -1.24 23.21
CA CYS A 11 -30.91 -0.62 22.91
C CYS A 11 -29.97 -0.68 24.12
N SER A 12 -28.78 -1.24 23.96
CA SER A 12 -27.77 -1.33 25.03
C SER A 12 -27.17 0.03 25.43
N GLN A 13 -27.33 1.06 24.60
CA GLN A 13 -26.79 2.39 24.87
C GLN A 13 -27.78 3.31 25.60
N CYS A 14 -29.05 3.32 25.19
CA CYS A 14 -30.06 4.25 25.74
C CYS A 14 -31.24 3.56 26.44
N GLY A 15 -31.46 2.26 26.26
CA GLY A 15 -32.58 1.52 26.87
C GLY A 15 -34.00 1.92 26.44
N GLN A 16 -34.17 3.02 25.71
CA GLN A 16 -35.47 3.64 25.44
C GLN A 16 -36.29 2.96 24.33
N ALA A 17 -35.63 2.33 23.37
CA ALA A 17 -36.28 1.73 22.20
C ALA A 17 -35.66 0.38 21.85
N ALA A 18 -36.43 -0.45 21.14
CA ALA A 18 -35.94 -1.70 20.57
C ALA A 18 -34.74 -1.44 19.63
N ALA A 19 -33.73 -2.29 19.74
CA ALA A 19 -32.53 -2.20 18.93
C ALA A 19 -32.83 -2.52 17.46
N LYS A 20 -32.24 -1.72 16.56
CA LYS A 20 -32.38 -1.85 15.10
C LYS A 20 -31.08 -2.27 14.42
N TYR A 21 -29.96 -1.97 15.04
CA TYR A 21 -28.62 -2.21 14.50
C TYR A 21 -27.80 -3.08 15.46
N ARG A 22 -26.88 -3.87 14.91
CA ARG A 22 -25.87 -4.64 15.66
C ARG A 22 -24.49 -4.27 15.16
N CYS A 23 -23.60 -3.88 16.07
CA CYS A 23 -22.22 -3.52 15.72
C CYS A 23 -21.42 -4.78 15.31
N PRO A 24 -20.74 -4.82 14.16
CA PRO A 24 -20.00 -6.02 13.75
C PRO A 24 -18.67 -6.22 14.51
N GLY A 25 -18.21 -5.22 15.26
CA GLY A 25 -16.96 -5.30 16.03
C GLY A 25 -17.15 -5.82 17.46
N CYS A 26 -18.24 -5.44 18.12
CA CYS A 26 -18.49 -5.75 19.54
C CYS A 26 -19.90 -6.29 19.82
N ASP A 27 -20.69 -6.55 18.78
CA ASP A 27 -22.05 -7.09 18.85
C ASP A 27 -23.10 -6.29 19.65
N VAL A 28 -22.73 -5.10 20.12
CA VAL A 28 -23.63 -4.17 20.81
C VAL A 28 -24.82 -3.83 19.93
N ARG A 29 -26.02 -3.93 20.50
CA ARG A 29 -27.29 -3.68 19.83
C ARG A 29 -27.77 -2.26 20.14
N THR A 30 -28.07 -1.49 19.10
CA THR A 30 -28.39 -0.06 19.21
C THR A 30 -29.63 0.31 18.41
N CYS A 31 -30.43 1.27 18.86
CA CYS A 31 -31.68 1.67 18.20
C CYS A 31 -31.51 2.74 17.09
N SER A 32 -30.44 3.52 17.13
CA SER A 32 -30.24 4.67 16.24
C SER A 32 -28.76 4.93 15.95
N LEU A 33 -28.47 5.73 14.92
CA LEU A 33 -27.11 6.12 14.57
C LEU A 33 -26.41 6.87 15.72
N GLY A 34 -27.14 7.67 16.50
CA GLY A 34 -26.61 8.34 17.70
C GLY A 34 -26.08 7.33 18.71
N CYS A 35 -26.84 6.26 18.96
CA CYS A 35 -26.41 5.16 19.83
C CYS A 35 -25.25 4.34 19.22
N VAL A 36 -25.20 4.18 17.89
CA VAL A 36 -24.06 3.55 17.20
C VAL A 36 -22.78 4.37 17.40
N LYS A 37 -22.85 5.70 17.30
CA LYS A 37 -21.68 6.57 17.50
C LYS A 37 -21.29 6.65 18.97
N GLY A 38 -22.27 6.79 19.86
CA GLY A 38 -22.05 6.86 21.32
C GLY A 38 -21.33 5.62 21.86
N HIS A 39 -21.80 4.41 21.55
CA HIS A 39 -21.09 3.24 22.07
C HIS A 39 -19.65 3.15 21.51
N LYS A 40 -19.40 3.57 20.26
CA LYS A 40 -18.05 3.57 19.67
C LYS A 40 -17.11 4.53 20.38
N THR A 41 -17.60 5.70 20.79
CA THR A 41 -16.80 6.66 21.56
C THR A 41 -16.55 6.15 22.98
N ASP A 42 -17.59 5.58 23.61
CA ASP A 42 -17.53 5.20 25.03
C ASP A 42 -16.71 3.93 25.25
N THR A 43 -16.81 2.96 24.33
CA THR A 43 -16.09 1.67 24.41
C THR A 43 -14.79 1.66 23.58
N GLY A 44 -14.47 2.74 22.87
CA GLY A 44 -13.35 2.78 21.92
C GLY A 44 -13.50 1.82 20.73
N CYS A 45 -14.73 1.38 20.42
CA CYS A 45 -14.97 0.40 19.37
C CYS A 45 -14.76 0.98 17.96
N THR A 46 -13.92 0.33 17.15
CA THR A 46 -13.70 0.70 15.73
C THR A 46 -14.94 0.45 14.86
N GLY A 47 -15.82 -0.45 15.30
CA GLY A 47 -16.99 -0.92 14.54
C GLY A 47 -16.62 -1.76 13.32
N LYS A 48 -15.41 -2.30 13.27
CA LYS A 48 -14.98 -3.29 12.28
C LYS A 48 -14.80 -4.63 12.99
N ARG A 49 -15.29 -5.71 12.37
CA ARG A 49 -15.06 -7.07 12.85
C ARG A 49 -13.57 -7.40 12.72
N ASP A 50 -12.95 -7.90 13.78
CA ASP A 50 -11.62 -8.51 13.68
C ASP A 50 -11.77 -9.84 12.94
N ARG A 51 -11.24 -9.90 11.71
CA ARG A 51 -11.29 -11.09 10.86
C ARG A 51 -10.15 -12.06 11.17
N THR A 52 -9.16 -11.63 11.94
CA THR A 52 -7.95 -12.39 12.25
C THR A 52 -7.88 -12.81 13.72
N ALA A 53 -9.00 -12.67 14.44
CA ALA A 53 -9.11 -13.12 15.82
C ALA A 53 -8.81 -14.62 15.91
N TYR A 54 -8.02 -15.00 16.92
CA TYR A 54 -7.67 -16.39 17.15
C TYR A 54 -8.92 -17.21 17.48
N VAL A 55 -9.10 -18.33 16.78
CA VAL A 55 -10.14 -19.33 17.07
C VAL A 55 -9.44 -20.62 17.49
N PRO A 56 -9.70 -21.14 18.71
CA PRO A 56 -9.19 -22.43 19.13
C PRO A 56 -9.64 -23.53 18.16
N LEU A 57 -8.78 -24.53 17.91
CA LEU A 57 -9.09 -25.59 16.92
C LEU A 57 -10.39 -26.36 17.25
N LYS A 58 -10.77 -26.43 18.53
CA LYS A 58 -12.03 -27.07 18.97
C LYS A 58 -13.28 -26.30 18.54
N GLU A 59 -13.16 -24.99 18.31
CA GLU A 59 -14.24 -24.08 17.94
C GLU A 59 -14.17 -23.68 16.46
N PHE A 60 -13.20 -24.22 15.71
CA PHE A 60 -13.03 -23.94 14.30
C PHE A 60 -14.12 -24.64 13.50
N ASP A 61 -15.08 -23.85 13.00
CA ASP A 61 -16.21 -24.31 12.22
C ASP A 61 -16.07 -23.95 10.72
N ASP A 62 -16.96 -24.51 9.88
CA ASP A 62 -16.99 -24.22 8.45
C ASP A 62 -17.21 -22.73 8.16
N ARG A 63 -17.83 -22.00 9.10
CA ARG A 63 -18.05 -20.55 9.00
C ARG A 63 -16.74 -19.76 9.18
N ALA A 64 -15.89 -20.17 10.12
CA ALA A 64 -14.55 -19.63 10.30
C ALA A 64 -13.71 -19.90 9.05
N LEU A 65 -13.74 -21.14 8.54
CA LEU A 65 -13.05 -21.50 7.30
C LEU A 65 -13.51 -20.64 6.11
N GLY A 66 -14.82 -20.45 5.94
CA GLY A 66 -15.36 -19.59 4.89
C GLY A 66 -14.96 -18.11 5.05
N SER A 67 -14.91 -17.60 6.28
CA SER A 67 -14.41 -16.25 6.58
C SER A 67 -12.96 -16.08 6.17
N ASP A 68 -12.12 -17.07 6.47
CA ASP A 68 -10.69 -17.07 6.15
C ASP A 68 -10.45 -17.17 4.65
N TYR A 69 -11.20 -18.03 3.96
CA TYR A 69 -11.16 -18.13 2.51
C TYR A 69 -11.46 -16.77 1.84
N VAL A 70 -12.56 -16.12 2.23
CA VAL A 70 -12.92 -14.80 1.67
C VAL A 70 -11.88 -13.74 2.01
N PHE A 71 -11.25 -13.82 3.18
CA PHE A 71 -10.16 -12.93 3.56
C PHE A 71 -8.95 -13.09 2.63
N LEU A 72 -8.54 -14.32 2.34
CA LEU A 72 -7.44 -14.60 1.41
C LEU A 72 -7.75 -14.14 -0.01
N GLU A 73 -8.96 -14.39 -0.51
CA GLU A 73 -9.44 -13.88 -1.81
C GLU A 73 -9.38 -12.36 -1.88
N GLU A 74 -9.83 -11.67 -0.84
CA GLU A 74 -9.76 -10.20 -0.79
C GLU A 74 -8.31 -9.69 -0.79
N ALA A 75 -7.42 -10.35 -0.05
CA ALA A 75 -5.99 -10.02 -0.05
C ALA A 75 -5.35 -10.23 -1.44
N MET A 76 -5.69 -11.31 -2.13
CA MET A 76 -5.26 -11.56 -3.50
C MET A 76 -5.76 -10.47 -4.46
N ARG A 77 -7.04 -10.09 -4.34
CA ARG A 77 -7.63 -9.02 -5.14
C ARG A 77 -6.95 -7.67 -4.88
N LEU A 78 -6.64 -7.35 -3.62
CA LEU A 78 -5.92 -6.12 -3.26
C LEU A 78 -4.52 -6.07 -3.86
N LYS A 79 -3.78 -7.18 -3.81
CA LYS A 79 -2.47 -7.32 -4.46
C LYS A 79 -2.57 -7.08 -5.96
N ASP A 80 -3.55 -7.66 -6.64
CA ASP A 80 -3.71 -7.52 -8.08
C ASP A 80 -4.16 -6.11 -8.48
N ASN A 81 -5.04 -5.49 -7.69
CA ASN A 81 -5.39 -4.08 -7.84
C ASN A 81 -4.16 -3.19 -7.71
N ALA A 82 -3.33 -3.40 -6.68
CA ALA A 82 -2.10 -2.63 -6.47
C ALA A 82 -1.10 -2.80 -7.63
N LYS A 83 -1.00 -4.00 -8.21
CA LYS A 83 -0.18 -4.22 -9.41
C LYS A 83 -0.71 -3.46 -10.62
N ARG A 84 -2.02 -3.45 -10.84
CA ARG A 84 -2.67 -2.73 -11.96
C ARG A 84 -2.63 -1.22 -11.81
N SER A 85 -2.79 -0.73 -10.57
CA SER A 85 -2.72 0.69 -10.24
C SER A 85 -1.28 1.18 -10.02
N ARG A 86 -0.28 0.31 -10.19
CA ARG A 86 1.12 0.70 -10.02
C ARG A 86 1.46 1.74 -11.10
N PRO A 87 1.86 2.97 -10.73
CA PRO A 87 2.32 3.91 -11.72
C PRO A 87 3.55 3.32 -12.42
N PRO A 88 3.77 3.61 -13.71
CA PRO A 88 4.99 3.22 -14.38
C PRO A 88 6.16 3.73 -13.54
N THR A 89 7.16 2.86 -13.31
CA THR A 89 8.38 3.28 -12.61
C THR A 89 8.92 4.52 -13.34
N PRO A 90 9.26 5.61 -12.63
CA PRO A 90 9.93 6.74 -13.25
C PRO A 90 11.13 6.19 -14.00
N ARG A 91 11.12 6.29 -15.34
CA ARG A 91 12.35 6.06 -16.08
C ARG A 91 13.29 7.15 -15.59
N GLU A 92 14.39 6.78 -14.94
CA GLU A 92 15.50 7.72 -14.76
C GLU A 92 16.06 8.00 -16.15
N GLU A 93 15.37 8.86 -16.90
CA GLU A 93 15.82 9.31 -18.20
C GLU A 93 17.12 10.07 -17.94
N LEU A 94 18.23 9.44 -18.35
CA LEU A 94 19.53 10.06 -18.33
C LEU A 94 19.41 11.43 -19.02
N PRO A 95 19.88 12.52 -18.38
CA PRO A 95 19.94 13.83 -19.02
C PRO A 95 20.54 13.74 -20.41
N HIS A 96 19.99 14.50 -21.37
CA HIS A 96 20.32 14.38 -22.79
C HIS A 96 21.83 14.34 -23.06
N HIS A 97 22.61 15.21 -22.43
CA HIS A 97 24.07 15.25 -22.59
C HIS A 97 24.78 13.94 -22.19
N LEU A 98 24.30 13.24 -21.15
CA LEU A 98 24.84 11.93 -20.75
C LEU A 98 24.43 10.84 -21.72
N SER A 99 23.18 10.86 -22.19
CA SER A 99 22.70 9.93 -23.23
C SER A 99 23.51 10.07 -24.52
N THR A 100 23.73 11.31 -24.98
CA THR A 100 24.60 11.60 -26.13
C THR A 100 26.02 11.11 -25.88
N MET A 101 26.59 11.36 -24.70
CA MET A 101 27.95 10.93 -24.38
C MET A 101 28.10 9.40 -24.39
N VAL A 102 27.15 8.65 -23.79
CA VAL A 102 27.14 7.18 -23.81
C VAL A 102 27.01 6.65 -25.24
N HIS A 103 26.12 7.23 -26.04
CA HIS A 103 25.95 6.85 -27.44
C HIS A 103 27.24 7.10 -28.25
N GLN A 104 27.87 8.26 -28.09
CA GLN A 104 29.09 8.63 -28.81
C GLN A 104 30.32 7.82 -28.37
N ALA A 105 30.38 7.43 -27.08
CA ALA A 105 31.39 6.51 -26.56
C ALA A 105 31.23 5.13 -27.19
N ARG A 106 30.01 4.55 -27.18
CA ARG A 106 29.73 3.24 -27.80
C ARG A 106 30.05 3.21 -29.29
N ARG A 107 29.71 4.27 -30.03
CA ARG A 107 30.07 4.41 -31.46
C ARG A 107 31.58 4.42 -31.73
N ARG A 108 32.39 4.76 -30.73
CA ARG A 108 33.86 4.77 -30.80
C ARG A 108 34.48 3.52 -30.15
N GLY A 109 33.66 2.49 -29.86
CA GLY A 109 34.12 1.24 -29.26
C GLY A 109 34.41 1.32 -27.75
N VAL A 110 33.97 2.39 -27.07
CA VAL A 110 34.17 2.56 -25.63
C VAL A 110 32.87 2.28 -24.90
N GLU A 111 32.87 1.29 -24.00
CA GLU A 111 31.78 1.04 -23.08
C GLU A 111 31.84 2.02 -21.90
N LEU A 112 30.96 3.02 -21.91
CA LEU A 112 30.85 4.00 -20.83
C LEU A 112 29.79 3.60 -19.81
N LEU A 113 30.22 3.25 -18.61
CA LEU A 113 29.34 2.98 -17.47
C LEU A 113 29.24 4.23 -16.57
N LEU A 114 28.02 4.76 -16.44
CA LEU A 114 27.75 5.93 -15.60
C LEU A 114 27.41 5.48 -14.18
N GLN A 115 28.15 5.99 -13.19
CA GLN A 115 27.81 5.81 -11.77
C GLN A 115 26.52 6.55 -11.40
N SER A 116 25.88 6.21 -10.27
CA SER A 116 24.66 6.89 -9.80
C SER A 116 24.88 8.39 -9.51
N PRO A 117 23.86 9.27 -9.67
CA PRO A 117 24.02 10.73 -9.54
C PRO A 117 24.61 11.22 -8.21
N GLY A 118 24.40 10.47 -7.12
CA GLY A 118 24.89 10.81 -5.78
C GLY A 118 26.36 10.48 -5.50
N MET A 119 27.05 9.76 -6.39
CA MET A 119 28.43 9.31 -6.17
C MET A 119 29.43 10.47 -6.32
N VAL A 120 30.35 10.61 -5.35
CA VAL A 120 31.38 11.67 -5.34
C VAL A 120 32.22 11.65 -6.63
N ARG A 121 32.63 10.45 -7.08
CA ARG A 121 33.39 10.26 -8.32
C ARG A 121 32.62 10.75 -9.56
N ARG A 122 31.30 10.55 -9.62
CA ARG A 122 30.47 11.11 -10.71
C ARG A 122 30.38 12.62 -10.64
N ARG A 123 30.18 13.20 -9.46
CA ARG A 123 30.10 14.67 -9.29
C ARG A 123 31.41 15.37 -9.65
N GLY A 124 32.56 14.75 -9.36
CA GLY A 124 33.87 15.25 -9.77
C GLY A 124 34.24 14.97 -11.22
N ASN A 125 33.47 14.15 -11.96
CA ASN A 125 33.79 13.80 -13.33
C ASN A 125 33.46 14.94 -14.30
N THR A 126 34.48 15.51 -14.94
CA THR A 126 34.36 16.58 -15.95
C THR A 126 34.38 16.07 -17.39
N SER A 127 34.29 14.75 -17.59
CA SER A 127 34.21 14.13 -18.91
C SER A 127 32.96 14.61 -19.65
N ARG A 128 33.12 14.96 -20.93
CA ARG A 128 32.05 15.51 -21.77
C ARG A 128 32.27 15.23 -23.24
N TYR A 129 31.19 15.26 -24.01
CA TYR A 129 31.25 15.24 -25.47
C TYR A 129 31.12 16.66 -26.03
N ASP A 130 32.12 17.13 -26.77
CA ASP A 130 32.03 18.38 -27.53
C ASP A 130 31.42 18.09 -28.90
N TRP A 131 30.16 18.51 -29.08
CA TRP A 131 29.40 18.26 -30.30
C TRP A 131 29.91 19.07 -31.50
N LYS A 132 30.48 20.28 -31.27
CA LYS A 132 31.01 21.13 -32.35
C LYS A 132 32.28 20.51 -32.95
N LYS A 133 33.16 20.02 -32.08
CA LYS A 133 34.42 19.38 -32.48
C LYS A 133 34.28 17.88 -32.74
N ARG A 134 33.11 17.28 -32.44
CA ARG A 134 32.83 15.83 -32.49
C ARG A 134 33.86 15.01 -31.70
N GLN A 135 34.35 15.54 -30.58
CA GLN A 135 35.42 14.97 -29.78
C GLN A 135 34.92 14.55 -28.39
N MET A 136 35.45 13.43 -27.90
CA MET A 136 35.25 12.98 -26.52
C MET A 136 36.37 13.56 -25.66
N LEU A 137 36.02 14.31 -24.62
CA LEU A 137 36.97 14.80 -23.62
C LEU A 137 36.78 13.97 -22.35
N TRP A 138 37.85 13.31 -21.91
CA TRP A 138 37.83 12.41 -20.77
C TRP A 138 38.59 13.04 -19.59
N ARG A 139 38.02 12.94 -18.40
CA ARG A 139 38.74 13.12 -17.14
C ARG A 139 39.38 11.80 -16.77
N VAL A 140 40.70 11.79 -16.62
CA VAL A 140 41.47 10.61 -16.21
C VAL A 140 42.02 10.87 -14.82
N GLU A 141 41.83 9.92 -13.92
CA GLU A 141 42.47 9.90 -12.60
C GLU A 141 43.56 8.83 -12.63
N TRP A 142 44.79 9.20 -12.30
CA TRP A 142 45.91 8.28 -12.18
C TRP A 142 46.08 7.88 -10.73
N VAL A 143 46.09 6.57 -10.47
CA VAL A 143 46.38 6.02 -9.15
C VAL A 143 47.71 5.30 -9.27
N PHE A 144 48.76 5.90 -8.72
CA PHE A 144 50.08 5.27 -8.63
C PHE A 144 50.12 4.40 -7.38
N GLN A 145 50.60 3.17 -7.53
CA GLN A 145 50.83 2.21 -6.44
C GLN A 145 52.26 2.32 -5.92
#